data_AF-A0A5D3K6T1-F1
#
_entry.id   AF-A0A5D3K6T1-F1
#
_cell.length_a   1.000
_cell.length_b   1.000
_cell.length_c   1.000
_cell.angle_alpha   90.00
_cell.angle_beta   90.00
_cell.angle_gamma   90.00
#
_symmetry.space_group_name_H-M   'P 1'
#
loop_
_entity.id
_entity.type
_entity.pdbx_description
1 polymer ?
#
loop_
_entity_poly.entity_id
_entity_poly.type
_entity_poly.pdbx_seq_one_letter_code
_entity_poly.pdbx_strand_id
1 'polypeptide(L)'
;MNVFVSSAAVAAAPAIAMNSASHEPVADSQGILARVEQIVDALRTSYICEGWEIDEAGADRALAYFRRHVAGPAFKNEGEDTAAYQQALEFFGSHGQNLDWIHNGNPVGLICGLAKVSPRVGDLAADRSAGGAI
;
A
#
# COMPACT_ATOMS: atom_id res chain seq x y z
N MET A 1 -55.55 -23.13 -24.30
CA MET A 1 -54.18 -23.54 -23.97
C MET A 1 -53.29 -22.37 -24.38
N ASN A 2 -52.88 -21.52 -23.44
CA ASN A 2 -52.24 -20.24 -23.74
C ASN A 2 -50.75 -20.35 -23.40
N VAL A 3 -49.91 -20.19 -24.42
CA VAL A 3 -48.44 -20.29 -24.34
C VAL A 3 -47.89 -18.94 -23.90
N PHE A 4 -47.22 -18.89 -22.75
CA PHE A 4 -46.43 -17.73 -22.35
C PHE A 4 -45.02 -17.87 -22.92
N VAL A 5 -44.61 -16.93 -23.75
CA VAL A 5 -43.22 -16.83 -24.25
C VAL A 5 -42.50 -15.79 -23.38
N SER A 6 -41.62 -16.27 -22.50
CA SER A 6 -40.67 -15.41 -21.78
C SER A 6 -39.49 -15.08 -22.69
N SER A 7 -39.39 -13.82 -23.12
CA SER A 7 -38.15 -13.28 -23.69
C SER A 7 -37.27 -12.77 -22.56
N ALA A 8 -36.18 -13.48 -22.26
CA ALA A 8 -35.13 -12.98 -21.39
C ALA A 8 -34.20 -12.08 -22.22
N ALA A 9 -34.19 -10.77 -21.94
CA ALA A 9 -33.20 -9.86 -22.47
C ALA A 9 -31.86 -10.10 -21.74
N VAL A 10 -30.87 -10.64 -22.44
CA VAL A 10 -29.50 -10.71 -21.94
C VAL A 10 -28.92 -9.30 -22.02
N ALA A 11 -28.78 -8.64 -20.86
CA ALA A 11 -28.08 -7.38 -20.76
C ALA A 11 -26.60 -7.60 -21.12
N ALA A 12 -26.16 -7.02 -22.24
CA ALA A 12 -24.75 -6.99 -22.60
C ALA A 12 -24.01 -6.07 -21.61
N ALA A 13 -23.27 -6.66 -20.67
CA ALA A 13 -22.34 -5.90 -19.84
C ALA A 13 -21.16 -5.43 -20.72
N PRO A 14 -20.77 -4.16 -20.67
CA PRO A 14 -19.59 -3.70 -21.40
C PRO A 14 -18.35 -4.33 -20.75
N ALA A 15 -17.59 -5.09 -21.53
CA ALA A 15 -16.24 -5.47 -21.16
C ALA A 15 -15.39 -4.20 -21.09
N ILE A 16 -15.05 -3.76 -19.88
CA ILE A 16 -14.06 -2.70 -19.70
C ILE A 16 -12.73 -3.27 -20.18
N ALA A 17 -12.29 -2.83 -21.36
CA ALA A 17 -10.95 -3.08 -21.85
C ALA A 17 -9.97 -2.51 -20.82
N MET A 18 -9.25 -3.38 -20.11
CA MET A 18 -8.10 -2.97 -19.33
C MET A 18 -7.05 -2.48 -20.32
N ASN A 19 -6.95 -1.16 -20.46
CA ASN A 19 -5.90 -0.53 -21.22
C ASN A 19 -4.59 -0.76 -20.46
N SER A 20 -3.94 -1.90 -20.72
CA SER A 20 -2.53 -2.15 -20.37
C SER A 20 -1.65 -1.32 -21.31
N ALA A 21 -1.79 -0.01 -21.26
CA ALA A 21 -0.73 0.87 -21.71
C ALA A 21 0.33 0.82 -20.61
N SER A 22 1.44 0.16 -20.90
CA SER A 22 2.68 0.28 -20.15
C SER A 22 3.13 1.75 -20.20
N HIS A 23 2.57 2.55 -19.30
CA HIS A 23 3.11 3.84 -18.91
C HIS A 23 4.32 3.50 -18.04
N GLU A 24 5.53 3.70 -18.56
CA GLU A 24 6.69 3.93 -17.70
C GLU A 24 6.25 4.97 -16.67
N PRO A 25 6.10 4.62 -15.38
CA PRO A 25 5.57 5.58 -14.43
C PRO A 25 6.68 6.60 -14.21
N VAL A 26 6.56 7.76 -14.86
CA VAL A 26 7.21 8.96 -14.35
C VAL A 26 6.71 9.07 -12.92
N ALA A 27 7.60 8.86 -11.97
CA ALA A 27 7.27 8.87 -10.56
C ALA A 27 6.59 10.21 -10.24
N ASP A 28 5.27 10.18 -10.08
CA ASP A 28 4.47 11.35 -9.76
C ASP A 28 4.81 11.77 -8.34
N SER A 29 5.77 12.69 -8.21
CA SER A 29 6.31 13.12 -6.93
C SER A 29 5.21 13.74 -6.04
N GLN A 30 4.20 14.38 -6.65
CA GLN A 30 3.02 14.88 -5.95
C GLN A 30 2.16 13.73 -5.43
N GLY A 31 1.89 12.74 -6.27
CA GLY A 31 1.18 11.53 -5.88
C GLY A 31 1.88 10.75 -4.77
N ILE A 32 3.22 10.66 -4.80
CA ILE A 32 4.02 10.04 -3.75
C ILE A 32 3.88 10.82 -2.43
N LEU A 33 4.03 12.15 -2.47
CA LEU A 33 3.87 12.98 -1.28
C LEU A 33 2.47 12.85 -0.68
N ALA A 34 1.41 12.88 -1.49
CA ALA A 34 0.04 12.73 -1.02
C ALA A 34 -0.17 11.39 -0.28
N ARG A 35 0.41 10.29 -0.80
CA ARG A 35 0.34 8.98 -0.13
C ARG A 35 1.15 8.96 1.17
N VAL A 36 2.33 9.57 1.18
CA VAL A 36 3.14 9.72 2.40
C VAL A 36 2.40 10.49 3.48
N GLU A 37 1.77 11.62 3.14
CA GLU A 37 0.97 12.41 4.06
C GLU A 37 -0.24 11.63 4.59
N GLN A 38 -0.93 10.90 3.71
CA GLN A 38 -2.04 10.02 4.10
C GLN A 38 -1.59 8.93 5.10
N ILE A 39 -0.43 8.30 4.88
CA ILE A 39 0.10 7.26 5.77
C ILE A 39 0.42 7.84 7.14
N VAL A 40 1.13 8.97 7.20
CA VAL A 40 1.52 9.59 8.47
C VAL A 40 0.29 10.06 9.24
N ASP A 41 -0.69 10.67 8.56
CA ASP A 41 -1.95 11.09 9.19
C ASP A 41 -2.73 9.89 9.75
N ALA A 42 -2.83 8.79 8.99
CA ALA A 42 -3.45 7.56 9.45
C ALA A 42 -2.73 6.97 10.68
N LEU A 43 -1.39 6.93 10.67
CA LEU A 43 -0.58 6.45 11.80
C LEU A 43 -0.74 7.32 13.06
N ARG A 44 -0.93 8.63 12.91
CA ARG A 44 -1.14 9.56 14.04
C ARG A 44 -2.54 9.44 14.65
N THR A 45 -3.55 9.19 13.82
CA THR A 45 -4.96 9.31 14.24
C THR A 45 -5.61 7.96 14.54
N SER A 46 -5.04 6.86 14.05
CA SER A 46 -5.62 5.52 14.20
C SER A 46 -5.08 4.83 15.44
N TYR A 47 -5.96 4.16 16.16
CA TYR A 47 -5.55 3.17 17.16
C TYR A 47 -5.06 1.91 16.45
N ILE A 48 -3.82 1.47 16.75
CA ILE A 48 -3.21 0.26 16.18
C ILE A 48 -3.25 -0.88 17.19
N CYS A 49 -2.57 -0.73 18.32
CA CYS A 49 -2.67 -1.61 19.47
C CYS A 49 -2.20 -0.91 20.75
N GLU A 50 -2.42 -1.55 21.90
CA GLU A 50 -1.97 -1.05 23.19
C GLU A 50 -0.44 -0.89 23.22
N GLY A 51 0.03 0.25 23.71
CA GLY A 51 1.46 0.58 23.81
C GLY A 51 2.14 0.92 22.48
N TRP A 52 1.39 0.99 21.37
CA TRP A 52 1.91 1.46 20.11
C TRP A 52 1.91 3.00 20.06
N GLU A 53 3.05 3.57 19.69
CA GLU A 53 3.22 5.00 19.46
C GLU A 53 4.00 5.21 18.16
N ILE A 54 3.68 6.28 17.44
CA ILE A 54 4.41 6.68 16.25
C ILE A 54 5.74 7.32 16.64
N ASP A 55 6.82 7.02 15.91
CA ASP A 55 8.05 7.83 15.97
C ASP A 55 7.81 9.18 15.30
N GLU A 56 7.33 10.17 16.05
CA GLU A 56 7.04 11.51 15.53
C GLU A 56 8.26 12.18 14.91
N ALA A 57 9.44 11.97 15.49
CA ALA A 57 10.67 12.55 14.94
C ALA A 57 11.03 11.89 13.59
N GLY A 58 10.81 10.58 13.47
CA GLY A 58 10.93 9.85 12.20
C GLY A 58 9.90 10.30 11.17
N ALA A 59 8.65 10.46 11.57
CA ALA A 59 7.56 10.92 10.71
C ALA A 59 7.84 12.32 10.13
N ASP A 60 8.31 13.25 10.96
CA ASP A 60 8.65 14.60 10.53
C ASP A 60 9.84 14.63 9.58
N ARG A 61 10.87 13.81 9.83
CA ARG A 61 12.02 13.66 8.89
C ARG A 61 11.57 13.10 7.55
N ALA A 62 10.72 12.08 7.54
CA ALA A 62 10.19 11.49 6.33
C ALA A 62 9.35 12.50 5.53
N LEU A 63 8.42 13.20 6.18
CA LEU A 63 7.61 14.25 5.55
C LEU A 63 8.49 15.38 4.99
N ALA A 64 9.49 15.83 5.74
CA ALA A 64 10.41 16.87 5.30
C ALA A 64 11.17 16.47 4.02
N TYR A 65 11.62 15.22 3.93
CA TYR A 65 12.27 14.68 2.73
C TYR A 65 11.35 14.77 1.50
N PHE A 66 10.15 14.18 1.57
CA PHE A 66 9.24 14.15 0.41
C PHE A 66 8.73 15.54 0.02
N ARG A 67 8.46 16.42 0.98
CA ARG A 67 8.10 17.82 0.69
C ARG A 67 9.23 18.58 0.01
N ARG A 68 10.48 18.36 0.45
CA ARG A 68 11.66 18.95 -0.18
C ARG A 68 11.86 18.42 -1.60
N HIS A 69 11.64 17.13 -1.83
CA HIS A 69 11.77 16.53 -3.15
C HIS A 69 10.76 17.09 -4.16
N VAL A 70 9.58 17.49 -3.69
CA VAL A 70 8.51 18.07 -4.53
C VAL A 70 8.67 19.58 -4.77
N ALA A 71 9.01 20.35 -3.73
CA ALA A 71 8.93 21.82 -3.79
C ALA A 71 10.12 22.54 -3.11
N GLY A 72 11.08 21.80 -2.59
CA GLY A 72 12.21 22.35 -1.86
C GLY A 72 13.46 22.59 -2.71
N PRO A 73 14.48 23.21 -2.12
CA PRO A 73 15.78 23.33 -2.77
C PRO A 73 16.39 21.94 -2.97
N ALA A 74 17.11 21.76 -4.08
CA ALA A 74 17.89 20.56 -4.33
C ALA A 74 18.81 20.21 -3.14
N PHE A 75 19.12 18.93 -2.98
CA PHE A 75 20.12 18.49 -2.01
C PHE A 75 21.50 19.06 -2.37
N LYS A 76 22.32 19.36 -1.36
CA LYS A 76 23.65 19.96 -1.60
C LYS A 76 24.56 18.99 -2.36
N ASN A 77 24.35 17.70 -2.15
CA ASN A 77 25.01 16.60 -2.85
C ASN A 77 24.16 15.33 -2.75
N GLU A 78 24.51 14.33 -3.57
CA GLU A 78 23.86 13.01 -3.63
C GLU A 78 23.92 12.25 -2.29
N GLY A 79 24.95 12.49 -1.47
CA GLY A 79 25.11 11.85 -0.17
C GLY A 79 24.06 12.32 0.86
N GLU A 80 23.76 13.62 0.88
CA GLU A 80 22.69 14.20 1.71
C GLU A 80 21.32 13.65 1.29
N ASP A 81 21.07 13.59 -0.02
CA ASP A 81 19.83 13.03 -0.59
C ASP A 81 19.66 11.56 -0.18
N THR A 82 20.69 10.73 -0.40
CA THR A 82 20.68 9.30 -0.09
C THR A 82 20.45 9.05 1.40
N ALA A 83 21.11 9.81 2.28
CA ALA A 83 20.95 9.64 3.73
C ALA A 83 19.54 10.02 4.20
N ALA A 84 18.98 11.12 3.68
CA ALA A 84 17.63 11.56 4.02
C ALA A 84 16.57 10.58 3.49
N TYR A 85 16.76 10.07 2.27
CA TYR A 85 15.90 9.05 1.69
C TYR A 85 15.92 7.76 2.51
N GLN A 86 17.11 7.29 2.89
CA GLN A 86 17.26 6.08 3.70
C GLN A 86 16.55 6.18 5.05
N GLN A 87 16.64 7.34 5.73
CA GLN A 87 15.90 7.57 6.98
C GLN A 87 14.39 7.52 6.78
N ALA A 88 13.89 8.04 5.66
CA ALA A 88 12.47 7.95 5.33
C ALA A 88 12.03 6.49 5.08
N LEU A 89 12.84 5.71 4.36
CA LEU A 89 12.58 4.28 4.13
C LEU A 89 12.58 3.47 5.43
N GLU A 90 13.51 3.76 6.34
CA GLU A 90 13.59 3.12 7.66
C GLU A 90 12.36 3.44 8.52
N PHE A 91 11.87 4.68 8.48
CA PHE A 91 10.62 5.06 9.15
C PHE A 91 9.45 4.21 8.62
N PHE A 92 9.23 4.15 7.31
CA PHE A 92 8.12 3.37 6.74
C PHE A 92 8.27 1.87 6.98
N GLY A 93 9.48 1.34 6.83
CA GLY A 93 9.75 -0.08 7.05
C GLY A 93 9.51 -0.51 8.50
N SER A 94 9.96 0.29 9.47
CA SER A 94 9.74 0.01 10.90
C SER A 94 8.27 0.12 11.32
N HIS A 95 7.46 0.88 10.60
CA HIS A 95 6.02 1.05 10.85
C HIS A 95 5.14 0.13 9.97
N GLY A 96 5.74 -0.92 9.37
CA GLY A 96 5.02 -1.94 8.61
C GLY A 96 4.43 -1.45 7.28
N GLN A 97 4.88 -0.30 6.78
CA GLN A 97 4.37 0.28 5.55
C GLN A 97 5.08 -0.29 4.33
N ASN A 98 4.34 -0.42 3.23
CA ASN A 98 4.86 -0.98 1.99
C ASN A 98 5.33 0.13 1.03
N LEU A 99 6.58 0.03 0.55
CA LEU A 99 7.17 1.03 -0.35
C LEU A 99 6.54 1.05 -1.74
N ASP A 100 5.99 -0.07 -2.21
CA ASP A 100 5.32 -0.17 -3.52
C ASP A 100 4.00 0.61 -3.52
N TRP A 101 3.30 0.64 -2.37
CA TRP A 101 2.15 1.53 -2.18
C TRP A 101 2.60 3.00 -2.23
N ILE A 102 3.66 3.36 -1.51
CA ILE A 102 4.16 4.74 -1.45
C ILE A 102 4.57 5.25 -2.84
N HIS A 103 5.37 4.47 -3.58
CA HIS A 103 5.93 4.91 -4.86
C HIS A 103 4.95 4.75 -6.02
N ASN A 104 4.28 3.59 -6.11
CA ASN A 104 3.52 3.20 -7.30
C ASN A 104 2.01 3.17 -7.06
N GLY A 105 1.54 3.43 -5.83
CA GLY A 105 0.11 3.31 -5.50
C GLY A 105 -0.41 1.88 -5.62
N ASN A 106 0.47 0.88 -5.57
CA ASN A 106 0.07 -0.53 -5.63
C ASN A 106 -0.14 -1.10 -4.20
N PRO A 107 -1.37 -1.42 -3.80
CA PRO A 107 -1.64 -1.90 -2.44
C PRO A 107 -1.36 -3.40 -2.25
N VAL A 108 -1.01 -4.16 -3.31
CA VAL A 108 -0.85 -5.62 -3.25
C VAL A 108 0.10 -6.05 -2.14
N GLY A 109 1.26 -5.40 -2.02
CA GLY A 109 2.24 -5.73 -0.98
C GLY A 109 1.71 -5.49 0.44
N LEU A 110 0.93 -4.43 0.64
CA LEU A 110 0.28 -4.12 1.92
C LEU A 110 -0.78 -5.17 2.26
N ILE A 111 -1.68 -5.47 1.32
CA ILE A 111 -2.78 -6.43 1.50
C ILE A 111 -2.24 -7.84 1.75
N CYS A 112 -1.35 -8.33 0.90
CA CYS A 112 -0.79 -9.67 1.02
C CYS A 112 0.09 -9.81 2.27
N GLY A 113 0.82 -8.75 2.65
CA GLY A 113 1.59 -8.70 3.89
C GLY A 113 0.71 -8.90 5.12
N LEU A 114 -0.41 -8.19 5.21
CA LEU A 114 -1.38 -8.35 6.29
C LEU A 114 -2.09 -9.71 6.26
N ALA A 115 -2.47 -10.20 5.07
CA ALA A 115 -3.10 -11.51 4.92
C ALA A 115 -2.19 -12.65 5.43
N LYS A 116 -0.88 -12.55 5.20
CA LYS A 116 0.13 -13.53 5.65
C LYS A 116 0.20 -13.68 7.17
N VAL A 117 -0.09 -12.63 7.93
CA VAL A 117 -0.04 -12.66 9.41
C VAL A 117 -1.42 -12.82 10.05
N SER A 118 -2.45 -13.05 9.24
CA SER A 118 -3.81 -13.26 9.75
C SER A 118 -3.94 -14.61 10.48
N PRO A 119 -4.85 -14.73 11.48
CA PRO A 119 -5.08 -15.97 12.21
C PRO A 119 -5.40 -17.18 11.33
N ARG A 120 -5.99 -16.95 10.15
CA ARG A 120 -6.33 -17.98 9.16
C ARG A 120 -5.12 -18.82 8.72
N VAL A 121 -3.90 -18.29 8.81
CA VAL A 121 -2.68 -19.04 8.47
C VAL A 121 -2.37 -20.11 9.52
N GLY A 122 -2.65 -19.84 10.80
CA GLY A 122 -2.50 -20.81 11.89
C GLY A 122 -3.48 -21.98 11.76
N ASP A 123 -4.74 -21.68 11.42
CA ASP A 123 -5.79 -22.69 11.20
C ASP A 123 -5.43 -23.64 10.05
N LEU A 124 -4.88 -23.11 8.95
CA LEU A 124 -4.41 -23.91 7.81
C LEU A 124 -3.21 -24.81 8.16
N ALA A 125 -2.33 -24.36 9.06
CA ALA A 125 -1.20 -25.16 9.50
C ALA A 125 -1.63 -26.29 10.45
N ALA A 126 -2.59 -26.01 11.33
CA ALA A 126 -3.19 -27.00 12.23
C ALA A 126 -3.93 -28.09 11.45
N ASP A 127 -4.73 -27.72 10.46
CA ASP A 127 -5.51 -28.67 9.64
C ASP A 127 -4.60 -29.60 8.80
N ARG A 128 -3.50 -29.08 8.25
CA ARG A 128 -2.48 -29.89 7.56
C ARG A 128 -1.75 -30.86 8.50
N SER A 129 -1.58 -30.50 9.77
CA SER A 129 -0.96 -31.38 10.76
C SER A 129 -1.89 -32.49 11.25
N ALA A 130 -3.21 -32.28 11.19
CA ALA A 130 -4.24 -33.23 11.58
C ALA A 130 -4.63 -34.21 10.46
N GLY A 131 -4.44 -33.84 9.18
CA GLY A 131 -4.80 -34.67 8.01
C GLY A 131 -3.78 -35.73 7.57
N GLY A 132 -2.68 -35.91 8.29
CA GLY A 132 -1.58 -36.82 7.93
C GLY A 132 -1.72 -38.23 8.52
N ALA A 133 -2.84 -38.91 8.31
CA ALA A 133 -2.97 -40.35 8.54
C ALA A 133 -4.17 -40.91 7.75
N ILE A 134 -3.92 -41.36 6.52
CA ILE A 134 -4.74 -42.38 5.85
C ILE A 134 -3.79 -43.37 5.19
#